data_AF-A0A4Y2AED0-F1
#
_entry.id   AF-A0A4Y2AED0-F1
#
_cell.length_a   1.000
_cell.length_b   1.000
_cell.length_c   1.000
_cell.angle_alpha   90.00
_cell.angle_beta   90.00
_cell.angle_gamma   90.00
#
_symmetry.space_group_name_H-M   'P 1'
#
loop_
_entity.id
_entity.type
_entity.pdbx_description
1 polymer ?
#
loop_
_entity_poly.entity_id
_entity_poly.type
_entity_poly.pdbx_seq_one_letter_code
_entity_poly.pdbx_strand_id
1 'polypeptide(L)' 'MLPWPARSPDLSPIEHLWGIIGRQLQRHPQPALTVPVLIDQVQQAWNSIPQTDIRHLYDTMDERLHACIQNSGGYTGY' A
#
# COMPACT_ATOMS: atom_id res chain seq x y z
N MET A 1 5.92 -9.89 17.89
CA MET A 1 4.84 -9.91 16.88
C MET A 1 3.85 -8.83 17.28
N LEU A 2 3.48 -7.93 16.37
CA LEU A 2 2.44 -6.92 16.65
C LEU A 2 1.06 -7.61 16.52
N PRO A 3 0.13 -7.43 17.47
CA PRO A 3 -1.21 -8.00 17.36
C PRO A 3 -1.95 -7.27 16.23
N TRP A 4 -2.27 -8.01 15.16
CA TRP A 4 -2.99 -7.48 14.00
C TRP A 4 -4.47 -7.88 14.04
N PRO A 5 -5.41 -6.93 13.98
CA PRO A 5 -6.82 -7.26 13.92
C PRO A 5 -7.18 -7.95 12.59
N ALA A 6 -8.03 -8.96 12.65
CA ALA A 6 -8.51 -9.65 11.45
C ALA A 6 -9.27 -8.69 10.53
N ARG A 7 -9.12 -8.87 9.20
CA ARG A 7 -9.80 -8.06 8.15
C ARG A 7 -9.52 -6.55 8.19
N SER A 8 -8.33 -6.14 8.63
CA SER A 8 -7.91 -4.73 8.59
C SER A 8 -6.76 -4.50 7.59
N PRO A 9 -7.02 -4.59 6.27
CA PRO A 9 -6.01 -4.27 5.25
C PRO A 9 -5.62 -2.79 5.28
N ASP A 10 -6.56 -1.91 5.66
CA ASP A 10 -6.38 -0.45 5.79
C ASP A 10 -5.22 -0.07 6.74
N LEU A 11 -4.97 -0.92 7.73
CA LEU A 11 -3.92 -0.70 8.70
C LEU A 11 -2.55 -1.11 8.15
N SER A 12 -2.49 -1.94 7.09
CA SER A 12 -1.29 -2.68 6.69
C SER A 12 -0.43 -1.82 5.77
N PRO A 13 0.80 -1.44 6.18
CA PRO A 13 1.66 -0.62 5.33
C PRO A 13 1.96 -1.27 3.97
N ILE A 14 2.00 -2.61 3.91
CA ILE A 14 2.27 -3.33 2.66
C ILE A 14 1.10 -3.26 1.67
N GLU A 15 -0.15 -3.23 2.14
CA GLU A 15 -1.32 -3.08 1.26
C GLU A 15 -1.32 -1.69 0.60
N HIS A 16 -0.91 -0.67 1.35
CA HIS A 16 -0.77 0.66 0.78
C HIS A 16 0.34 0.73 -0.28
N LEU A 17 1.48 0.05 -0.06
CA LEU A 17 2.55 -0.07 -1.06
C LEU A 17 2.06 -0.77 -2.32
N TRP A 18 1.30 -1.86 -2.19
CA TRP A 18 0.68 -2.53 -3.33
C TRP A 18 -0.29 -1.60 -4.08
N GLY A 19 -1.04 -0.76 -3.36
CA GLY A 19 -1.87 0.27 -3.97
C GLY A 19 -1.08 1.29 -4.81
N ILE A 20 0.10 1.71 -4.35
CA ILE A 20 0.99 2.61 -5.11
C ILE A 20 1.47 1.93 -6.39
N ILE A 21 1.97 0.69 -6.29
CA ILE A 21 2.47 -0.09 -7.42
C ILE A 21 1.36 -0.34 -8.45
N GLY A 22 0.17 -0.72 -7.99
CA GLY A 22 -0.99 -0.94 -8.85
C GLY A 22 -1.39 0.32 -9.63
N ARG A 23 -1.37 1.49 -8.98
CA ARG A 23 -1.64 2.78 -9.66
C ARG A 23 -0.55 3.15 -10.66
N GLN A 24 0.72 2.87 -10.37
CA GLN A 24 1.81 3.10 -11.31
C GLN A 24 1.68 2.19 -12.54
N LEU A 25 1.39 0.90 -12.35
CA LEU A 25 1.15 -0.04 -13.44
C LEU A 25 -0.05 0.37 -14.32
N GLN A 26 -1.15 0.81 -13.71
CA GLN A 26 -2.32 1.29 -14.45
C GLN A 26 -2.02 2.53 -15.30
N ARG A 27 -1.12 3.39 -14.85
CA ARG A 27 -0.69 4.61 -15.56
C ARG A 27 0.47 4.36 -16.51
N HIS A 28 1.05 3.16 -16.49
CA HIS A 28 2.21 2.84 -17.30
C HIS A 28 1.84 2.92 -18.79
N PRO A 29 2.61 3.63 -19.63
CA PRO A 29 2.24 3.88 -21.02
C PRO A 29 2.21 2.60 -21.87
N GLN A 30 2.93 1.56 -21.45
CA GLN A 30 2.93 0.26 -22.12
C GLN A 30 2.37 -0.82 -21.17
N PRO A 31 1.20 -1.40 -21.46
CA PRO A 31 0.67 -2.49 -20.64
C PRO A 31 1.57 -3.72 -20.72
N ALA A 32 1.76 -4.41 -19.60
CA ALA A 32 2.46 -5.69 -19.59
C ALA A 32 1.63 -6.77 -20.30
N LEU A 33 2.13 -7.25 -21.44
CA LEU A 33 1.47 -8.30 -22.24
C LEU A 33 1.92 -9.72 -21.86
N THR A 34 2.97 -9.84 -21.05
CA THR A 34 3.56 -11.12 -20.63
C THR A 34 3.94 -11.06 -19.16
N VAL A 35 3.99 -12.23 -18.51
CA VAL A 35 4.40 -12.36 -17.11
C VAL A 35 5.81 -11.78 -16.85
N PRO A 36 6.83 -12.03 -17.69
CA PRO A 36 8.15 -11.43 -17.49
C PRO A 36 8.13 -9.89 -17.53
N VAL A 37 7.38 -9.29 -18.46
CA VAL A 37 7.24 -7.83 -18.55
C VAL A 37 6.51 -7.28 -17.33
N LEU A 38 5.49 -7.98 -16.84
CA LEU A 38 4.79 -7.58 -15.62
C LEU A 38 5.72 -7.61 -14.39
N ILE A 39 6.55 -8.64 -14.26
CA ILE A 39 7.52 -8.74 -13.16
C ILE A 39 8.50 -7.56 -13.20
N ASP A 40 9.05 -7.24 -14.37
CA ASP A 40 9.98 -6.13 -14.55
C ASP A 40 9.32 -4.79 -14.19
N GLN A 41 8.09 -4.53 -14.68
CA GLN A 41 7.35 -3.32 -14.35
C GLN A 41 7.03 -3.20 -12.86
N VAL A 42 6.67 -4.30 -12.19
CA VAL A 42 6.44 -4.33 -10.73
C VAL A 42 7.73 -4.00 -9.98
N GLN A 43 8.87 -4.57 -10.41
CA GLN A 43 10.17 -4.29 -9.79
C GLN A 43 10.61 -2.84 -9.98
N GLN A 44 10.42 -2.29 -11.18
CA GLN A 44 10.70 -0.87 -11.44
C GLN A 44 9.82 0.04 -10.59
N ALA A 45 8.51 -0.26 -10.53
CA ALA A 45 7.57 0.45 -9.68
C ALA A 45 8.02 0.43 -8.20
N TRP A 46 8.32 -0.76 -7.67
CA TRP A 46 8.83 -0.95 -6.31
C TRP A 46 10.10 -0.12 -6.05
N ASN A 47 11.08 -0.18 -6.94
CA ASN A 47 12.36 0.54 -6.81
C ASN A 47 12.21 2.06 -6.95
N SER A 48 11.12 2.53 -7.57
CA SER A 48 10.83 3.96 -7.73
C SER A 48 10.20 4.60 -6.49
N ILE A 49 9.69 3.80 -5.53
CA ILE A 49 9.01 4.32 -4.35
C ILE A 49 10.04 5.03 -3.45
N PRO A 50 9.89 6.34 -3.21
CA PRO A 50 10.74 7.06 -2.28
C PRO A 50 10.64 6.49 -0.86
N GLN A 51 11.76 6.44 -0.15
CA GLN A 51 11.74 6.05 1.27
C GLN A 51 10.93 7.01 2.15
N THR A 52 10.70 8.24 1.70
CA THR A 52 9.81 9.20 2.36
C THR A 52 8.37 8.71 2.37
N ASP A 53 7.91 8.07 1.30
CA ASP A 53 6.54 7.55 1.21
C ASP A 53 6.37 6.37 2.16
N ILE A 54 7.37 5.47 2.21
CA ILE A 54 7.40 4.37 3.18
C ILE A 54 7.38 4.91 4.61
N ARG A 55 8.20 5.92 4.93
CA ARG A 55 8.25 6.53 6.26
C ARG A 55 6.91 7.19 6.64
N HIS A 56 6.29 7.92 5.73
CA HIS A 56 4.99 8.54 5.94
C HIS A 56 3.89 7.50 6.24
N LEU A 57 3.97 6.29 5.65
CA LEU A 57 3.05 5.21 5.99
C LEU A 57 3.19 4.75 7.43
N TYR A 58 4.42 4.65 7.95
CA TYR A 58 4.65 4.35 9.35
C TYR A 58 4.21 5.48 10.27
N ASP A 59 4.52 6.73 9.91
CA ASP A 59 4.19 7.89 10.73
C ASP A 59 2.66 8.07 10.88
N THR A 60 1.90 7.75 9.82
CA THR A 60 0.43 7.84 9.82
C THR A 60 -0.27 6.58 10.36
N MET A 61 0.46 5.53 10.75
CA MET A 61 -0.17 4.33 11.31
C MET A 61 -0.93 4.62 12.60
N ASP A 62 -0.41 5.48 13.47
CA ASP A 62 -1.05 5.81 14.74
C ASP A 62 -2.40 6.52 14.53
N GLU A 63 -2.45 7.41 13.54
CA GLU A 63 -3.68 8.10 13.12
C GLU A 63 -4.70 7.12 12.53
N ARG A 64 -4.27 6.17 11.69
CA ARG A 64 -5.15 5.14 11.12
C ARG A 64 -5.70 4.20 12.18
N LEU A 65 -4.88 3.83 13.17
CA LEU A 65 -5.31 3.04 14.32
C LEU A 65 -6.35 3.80 15.15
N HIS A 66 -6.11 5.07 15.43
CA HIS A 66 -7.10 5.94 16.09
C HIS A 66 -8.40 6.06 15.30
N ALA A 67 -8.33 6.24 13.98
CA ALA A 67 -9.51 6.29 13.12
C ALA A 67 -10.27 4.96 13.14
N CYS A 68 -9.58 3.82 13.13
CA CYS A 68 -10.19 2.49 13.22
C CYS A 68 -10.92 2.30 14.56
N ILE A 69 -10.32 2.74 15.67
CA ILE A 69 -10.94 2.70 17.00
C ILE A 69 -12.19 3.60 17.03
N GLN A 70 -12.10 4.83 16.52
CA GLN A 70 -13.23 5.76 16.42
C GLN A 70 -14.39 5.18 15.59
N ASN A 71 -14.06 4.46 14.51
CA ASN A 71 -15.04 3.79 13.66
C ASN A 71 -15.49 2.42 14.20
N SER A 72 -15.13 2.05 15.43
CA SER A 72 -15.46 0.76 16.06
C SER A 72 -15.06 -0.46 15.21
N GLY A 73 -13.92 -0.37 14.51
CA GLY A 73 -13.45 -1.40 13.58
C GLY A 73 -14.00 -1.29 12.15
N GLY A 74 -14.76 -0.23 11.84
CA GLY A 74 -15.24 0.09 10.49
C GLY A 74 -14.19 0.72 9.58
N TYR A 75 -14.51 0.85 8.30
CA TYR A 75 -13.64 1.43 7.26
C TYR A 75 -13.17 2.84 7.64
N THR A 76 -11.88 3.12 7.49
CA THR A 76 -11.25 4.37 7.96
C THR A 76 -11.09 5.45 6.89
N GLY A 77 -11.38 5.15 5.62
CA GLY A 77 -11.21 6.10 4.52
C GLY A 77 -9.79 6.20 3.97
N TYR A 78 -8.86 5.38 4.48
CA TYR A 78 -7.46 5.29 4.06
C TYR A 78 -7.19 4.14 3.09
#